data_AF-A0A3S1FKX2-F1
#
_entry.id   AF-A0A3S1FKX2-F1
#
_cell.length_a   1.000
_cell.length_b   1.000
_cell.length_c   1.000
_cell.angle_alpha   90.00
_cell.angle_beta   90.00
_cell.angle_gamma   90.00
#
_symmetry.space_group_name_H-M   'P 1'
#
loop_
_entity.id
_entity.type
_entity.pdbx_description
1 polymer ?
#
loop_
_entity_poly.entity_id
_entity_poly.type
_entity_poly.pdbx_seq_one_letter_code
_entity_poly.pdbx_strand_id
1 'polypeptide(L)'
;VLPNLSADPWTHIVLAIGTNDTKNFHSVPRFKKEFGGLLYGLRAKWPEARVVWSPVLEFTRAPAMPPLLGKILEIRATEMNRMGERLCLERGAVPAPRLPITNPEAGFASDGFHASEAGYRAWAEHLVGPVLGN
;
A
#
# COMPACT_ATOMS: atom_id res chain seq x y z
N VAL A 1 14.59 1.44 -14.90
CA VAL A 1 13.59 1.92 -15.87
C VAL A 1 12.23 1.39 -15.46
N LEU A 2 11.20 2.22 -15.39
CA LEU A 2 9.82 1.76 -15.21
C LEU A 2 9.20 1.56 -16.60
N PRO A 3 9.03 0.31 -17.06
CA PRO A 3 8.49 0.04 -18.39
C PRO A 3 7.00 0.41 -18.44
N ASN A 4 6.49 0.67 -19.65
CA ASN A 4 5.06 0.77 -19.94
C ASN A 4 4.28 1.87 -19.21
N LEU A 5 4.95 2.92 -18.73
CA LEU A 5 4.28 4.13 -18.23
C LEU A 5 4.47 5.27 -19.23
N SER A 6 3.42 6.06 -19.47
CA SER A 6 3.51 7.30 -20.25
C SER A 6 4.53 8.27 -19.62
N ALA A 7 4.95 9.29 -20.37
CA ALA A 7 5.80 10.36 -19.86
C ALA A 7 4.98 11.61 -19.49
N ASP A 8 3.68 11.46 -19.25
CA ASP A 8 2.81 12.57 -18.87
C ASP A 8 3.31 13.23 -17.57
N PRO A 9 3.09 14.53 -17.38
CA PRO A 9 3.61 15.29 -16.24
C PRO A 9 2.77 15.02 -14.97
N TRP A 10 2.76 13.79 -14.49
CA TRP A 10 2.07 13.41 -13.26
C TRP A 10 2.62 14.20 -12.08
N THR A 11 1.73 14.85 -11.34
CA THR A 11 2.07 15.61 -10.13
C THR A 11 1.90 14.78 -8.86
N HIS A 12 1.06 13.74 -8.91
CA HIS A 12 0.75 12.87 -7.79
C HIS A 12 0.74 11.41 -8.23
N ILE A 13 1.33 10.54 -7.43
CA ILE A 13 1.40 9.10 -7.67
C ILE A 13 1.02 8.40 -6.38
N VAL A 14 -0.04 7.59 -6.42
CA VAL A 14 -0.51 6.80 -5.27
C VAL A 14 -0.20 5.33 -5.49
N LEU A 15 0.53 4.73 -4.56
CA LEU A 15 0.93 3.32 -4.60
C LEU A 15 0.10 2.52 -3.62
N ALA A 16 -0.73 1.60 -4.13
CA ALA A 16 -1.51 0.65 -3.34
C ALA A 16 -0.98 -0.79 -3.56
N ILE A 17 0.25 -1.04 -3.10
CA ILE A 17 0.98 -2.30 -3.30
C ILE A 17 1.53 -2.84 -1.97
N GLY A 18 1.81 -4.14 -1.93
CA GLY A 18 2.32 -4.83 -0.73
C GLY A 18 1.40 -5.95 -0.22
N THR A 19 0.08 -5.88 -0.51
CA THR A 19 -0.86 -6.94 -0.11
C THR A 19 -0.53 -8.26 -0.80
N ASN A 20 -0.23 -8.22 -2.11
CA ASN A 20 0.16 -9.41 -2.86
C ASN A 20 1.53 -9.93 -2.44
N ASP A 21 2.50 -9.06 -2.17
CA ASP A 21 3.80 -9.43 -1.61
C ASP A 21 3.64 -10.19 -0.28
N THR A 22 2.78 -9.67 0.59
CA THR A 22 2.50 -10.28 1.89
C THR A 22 1.82 -11.63 1.74
N LYS A 23 0.72 -11.69 0.97
CA LYS A 23 -0.10 -12.91 0.80
C LYS A 23 0.62 -14.01 0.02
N ASN A 24 1.50 -13.64 -0.92
CA ASN A 24 2.30 -14.58 -1.71
C ASN A 24 3.65 -14.89 -1.05
N PHE A 25 3.80 -14.56 0.24
CA PHE A 25 4.97 -14.90 1.05
C PHE A 25 6.31 -14.35 0.53
N HIS A 26 6.32 -13.19 -0.14
CA HIS A 26 7.57 -12.48 -0.43
C HIS A 26 8.30 -12.15 0.88
N SER A 27 9.61 -12.35 0.90
CA SER A 27 10.44 -12.01 2.05
C SER A 27 10.64 -10.49 2.16
N VAL A 28 10.88 -10.00 3.38
CA VAL A 28 11.18 -8.56 3.60
C VAL A 28 12.37 -8.09 2.75
N PRO A 29 13.48 -8.86 2.61
CA PRO A 29 14.58 -8.46 1.72
C PRO A 29 14.16 -8.34 0.25
N ARG A 30 13.29 -9.24 -0.24
CA ARG A 30 12.77 -9.17 -1.61
C ARG A 30 11.92 -7.93 -1.80
N PHE A 31 10.95 -7.69 -0.92
CA PHE A 31 10.12 -6.49 -0.95
C PHE A 31 10.98 -5.22 -0.88
N LYS A 32 11.99 -5.19 0.01
CA LYS A 32 12.92 -4.07 0.12
C LYS A 32 13.61 -3.75 -1.22
N LYS A 33 14.08 -4.78 -1.92
CA LYS A 33 14.74 -4.64 -3.21
C LYS A 33 13.76 -4.14 -4.28
N GLU A 34 12.59 -4.77 -4.39
CA GLU A 34 11.62 -4.50 -5.45
C GLU A 34 10.89 -3.17 -5.24
N PHE A 35 10.32 -2.94 -4.06
CA PHE A 35 9.64 -1.70 -3.71
C PHE A 35 10.61 -0.51 -3.70
N GLY A 36 11.81 -0.69 -3.14
CA GLY A 36 12.84 0.33 -3.22
C GLY A 36 13.21 0.68 -4.67
N GLY A 37 13.39 -0.34 -5.52
CA GLY A 37 13.65 -0.15 -6.95
C GLY A 37 12.54 0.62 -7.66
N LEU A 38 11.28 0.34 -7.34
CA LEU A 38 10.12 1.08 -7.82
C LEU A 38 10.19 2.56 -7.40
N LEU A 39 10.38 2.85 -6.11
CA LEU A 39 10.47 4.23 -5.61
C LEU A 39 11.60 5.01 -6.31
N TYR A 40 12.77 4.38 -6.48
CA TYR A 40 13.88 4.98 -7.22
C TYR A 40 13.47 5.28 -8.68
N GLY A 41 12.83 4.34 -9.36
CA GLY A 41 12.36 4.53 -10.72
C GLY A 41 11.32 5.64 -10.86
N LEU A 42 10.41 5.77 -9.90
CA LEU A 42 9.38 6.81 -9.88
C LEU A 42 10.00 8.19 -9.68
N ARG A 43 10.88 8.33 -8.69
CA ARG A 43 11.59 9.59 -8.41
C ARG A 43 12.51 10.02 -9.55
N ALA A 44 13.16 9.07 -10.21
CA ALA A 44 13.99 9.37 -11.38
C ALA A 44 13.15 9.85 -12.58
N LYS A 45 11.96 9.29 -12.78
CA LYS A 45 11.10 9.62 -13.92
C LYS A 45 10.24 10.87 -13.66
N TRP A 46 9.77 11.08 -12.44
CA TRP A 46 8.99 12.23 -12.02
C TRP A 46 9.56 12.83 -10.72
N PRO A 47 10.65 13.62 -10.81
CA PRO A 47 11.34 14.18 -9.65
C PRO A 47 10.48 15.14 -8.82
N GLU A 48 9.49 15.79 -9.43
CA GLU A 48 8.60 16.72 -8.72
C GLU A 48 7.29 16.07 -8.28
N ALA A 49 7.01 14.82 -8.69
CA ALA A 49 5.78 14.16 -8.30
C ALA A 49 5.78 13.81 -6.81
N ARG A 50 4.66 14.09 -6.16
CA ARG A 50 4.39 13.61 -4.82
C ARG A 50 4.00 12.13 -4.87
N VAL A 51 4.87 11.28 -4.35
CA VAL A 51 4.65 9.82 -4.30
C VAL A 51 4.14 9.45 -2.92
N VAL A 52 2.92 8.93 -2.83
CA VAL A 52 2.29 8.47 -1.59
C VAL A 52 2.14 6.94 -1.65
N TRP A 53 2.48 6.25 -0.57
CA TRP A 53 2.26 4.82 -0.45
C TRP A 53 1.22 4.50 0.62
N SER A 54 0.24 3.67 0.24
CA SER A 54 -0.77 3.10 1.13
C SER A 54 -0.25 1.78 1.70
N PRO A 55 -0.04 1.68 3.03
CA PRO A 55 0.42 0.44 3.64
C PRO A 55 -0.57 -0.72 3.48
N VAL A 56 -0.06 -1.94 3.67
CA VAL A 56 -0.85 -3.17 3.67
C VAL A 56 -1.88 -3.12 4.80
N LEU A 57 -3.15 -3.39 4.49
CA LEU A 57 -4.24 -3.38 5.46
C LEU A 57 -4.21 -4.58 6.41
N GLU A 58 -5.05 -4.56 7.45
CA GLU A 58 -5.11 -5.61 8.48
C GLU A 58 -5.77 -6.89 7.95
N PHE A 59 -5.00 -7.98 7.83
CA PHE A 59 -5.51 -9.23 7.23
C PHE A 59 -6.55 -9.94 8.12
N THR A 60 -6.44 -9.80 9.43
CA THR A 60 -7.40 -10.37 10.41
C THR A 60 -8.79 -9.76 10.29
N ARG A 61 -8.94 -8.63 9.57
CA ARG A 61 -10.22 -7.95 9.36
C ARG A 61 -10.94 -8.38 8.10
N ALA A 62 -10.28 -9.03 7.16
CA ALA A 62 -10.91 -9.47 5.91
C ALA A 62 -11.89 -10.64 6.21
N PRO A 63 -13.19 -10.51 5.88
CA PRO A 63 -14.20 -11.53 6.21
C PRO A 63 -13.89 -12.93 5.67
N ALA A 64 -13.31 -13.01 4.46
CA ALA A 64 -12.96 -14.29 3.84
C ALA A 64 -11.65 -14.88 4.35
N MET A 65 -10.95 -14.22 5.29
CA MET A 65 -9.65 -14.67 5.77
C MET A 65 -9.79 -15.74 6.85
N PRO A 66 -9.25 -16.96 6.64
CA PRO A 66 -9.23 -17.97 7.69
C PRO A 66 -8.45 -17.45 8.91
N PRO A 67 -8.96 -17.60 10.16
CA PRO A 67 -8.41 -16.90 11.32
C PRO A 67 -6.92 -17.12 11.58
N LEU A 68 -6.43 -18.35 11.41
CA LEU A 68 -5.00 -18.67 11.60
C LEU A 68 -4.14 -18.06 10.49
N LEU A 69 -4.59 -18.17 9.24
CA LEU A 69 -3.89 -17.57 8.11
C LEU A 69 -3.85 -16.04 8.24
N GLY A 70 -4.95 -15.42 8.65
CA GLY A 70 -5.02 -13.98 8.91
C GLY A 70 -4.00 -13.51 9.94
N LYS A 71 -3.82 -14.24 11.04
CA LYS A 71 -2.77 -13.95 12.04
C LYS A 71 -1.35 -14.05 11.47
N ILE A 72 -1.07 -15.09 10.68
CA ILE A 72 0.24 -15.27 10.04
C ILE A 72 0.51 -14.12 9.05
N LEU A 73 -0.46 -13.81 8.19
CA LEU A 73 -0.33 -12.73 7.22
C LEU A 73 -0.22 -11.37 7.90
N GLU A 74 -0.87 -11.15 9.04
CA GLU A 74 -0.79 -9.90 9.79
C GLU A 74 0.61 -9.66 10.39
N ILE A 75 1.25 -10.69 10.95
CA ILE A 75 2.64 -10.61 11.39
C ILE A 75 3.55 -10.19 10.22
N ARG A 76 3.33 -10.80 9.05
CA ARG A 76 4.09 -10.46 7.84
C ARG A 76 3.79 -9.04 7.34
N ALA A 77 2.52 -8.63 7.38
CA ALA A 77 2.09 -7.29 6.98
C ALA A 77 2.73 -6.22 7.86
N THR A 78 2.87 -6.49 9.17
CA THR A 78 3.55 -5.58 10.11
C THR A 78 5.01 -5.35 9.71
N GLU A 79 5.76 -6.43 9.42
CA GLU A 79 7.15 -6.32 8.98
C GLU A 79 7.28 -5.65 7.61
N MET A 80 6.35 -5.92 6.70
CA MET A 80 6.34 -5.31 5.38
C MET A 80 5.99 -3.82 5.45
N ASN A 81 5.04 -3.45 6.31
CA ASN A 81 4.67 -2.07 6.58
C ASN A 81 5.83 -1.28 7.16
N ARG A 82 6.51 -1.84 8.17
CA ARG A 82 7.71 -1.23 8.77
C ARG A 82 8.83 -1.01 7.75
N MET A 83 9.09 -1.98 6.88
CA MET A 83 10.10 -1.83 5.82
C MET A 83 9.68 -0.82 4.76
N GLY A 84 8.42 -0.83 4.33
CA GLY A 84 7.92 0.10 3.32
C GLY A 84 7.92 1.55 3.82
N GLU A 85 7.55 1.78 5.08
CA GLU A 85 7.60 3.10 5.72
C GLU A 85 9.04 3.63 5.70
N ARG A 86 9.99 2.81 6.15
CA ARG A 86 11.42 3.15 6.11
C ARG A 86 11.88 3.51 4.71
N LEU A 87 11.50 2.73 3.70
CA LEU A 87 11.90 2.99 2.31
C LEU A 87 11.27 4.24 1.72
N CYS A 88 10.03 4.57 2.11
CA CYS A 88 9.39 5.82 1.69
C CYS A 88 10.19 7.01 2.22
N LEU A 89 10.49 7.01 3.52
CA LEU A 89 11.28 8.06 4.17
C LEU A 89 12.70 8.17 3.59
N GLU A 90 13.37 7.05 3.34
CA GLU A 90 14.72 7.02 2.76
C GLU A 90 14.77 7.47 1.29
N ARG A 91 13.65 7.38 0.55
CA ARG A 91 13.63 7.59 -0.92
C ARG A 91 12.70 8.72 -1.37
N GLY A 92 12.26 9.58 -0.46
CA GLY A 92 11.47 10.77 -0.79
C GLY A 92 10.03 10.48 -1.23
N ALA A 93 9.44 9.40 -0.72
CA ALA A 93 8.00 9.15 -0.80
C ALA A 93 7.35 9.34 0.58
N VAL A 94 6.04 9.49 0.60
CA VAL A 94 5.24 9.72 1.82
C VAL A 94 4.51 8.43 2.18
N PRO A 95 4.85 7.78 3.31
CA PRO A 95 4.04 6.68 3.81
C PRO A 95 2.76 7.26 4.43
N ALA A 96 1.59 6.88 3.92
CA ALA A 96 0.34 7.20 4.57
C ALA A 96 0.19 6.36 5.86
N PRO A 97 -0.57 6.83 6.87
CA PRO A 97 -0.96 5.98 7.98
C PRO A 97 -1.71 4.75 7.47
N ARG A 98 -1.57 3.61 8.15
CA ARG A 98 -2.36 2.41 7.81
C ARG A 98 -3.84 2.70 8.05
N LEU A 99 -4.68 2.53 7.04
CA LEU A 99 -6.13 2.74 7.15
C LEU A 99 -6.73 1.79 8.22
N PRO A 100 -7.40 2.31 9.25
CA PRO A 100 -8.12 1.47 10.21
C PRO A 100 -9.39 0.89 9.58
N ILE A 101 -9.57 -0.42 9.70
CA ILE A 101 -10.81 -1.09 9.25
C ILE A 101 -11.78 -1.18 10.43
N THR A 102 -12.73 -0.25 10.49
CA THR A 102 -13.71 -0.15 11.58
C THR A 102 -15.02 -0.88 11.27
N ASN A 103 -15.39 -1.01 10.00
CA ASN A 103 -16.58 -1.76 9.56
C ASN A 103 -16.20 -2.74 8.43
N PRO A 104 -15.79 -3.97 8.76
CA PRO A 104 -15.45 -4.99 7.77
C PRO A 104 -16.62 -5.40 6.86
N GLU A 105 -17.84 -5.48 7.41
CA GLU A 105 -19.01 -5.93 6.63
C GLU A 105 -19.33 -4.97 5.49
N ALA A 106 -19.23 -3.67 5.73
CA ALA A 106 -19.41 -2.67 4.68
C ALA A 106 -18.14 -2.42 3.86
N GLY A 107 -16.95 -2.57 4.47
CA GLY A 107 -15.67 -2.19 3.88
C GLY A 107 -15.14 -3.17 2.83
N PHE A 108 -15.59 -4.42 2.84
CA PHE A 108 -15.17 -5.46 1.89
C PHE A 108 -16.28 -5.79 0.89
N ALA A 109 -15.87 -6.14 -0.32
CA ALA A 109 -16.74 -6.64 -1.38
C ALA A 109 -17.30 -8.03 -1.01
N SER A 110 -18.19 -8.57 -1.84
CA SER A 110 -18.83 -9.87 -1.61
C SER A 110 -17.86 -11.06 -1.59
N ASP A 111 -16.62 -10.88 -2.09
CA ASP A 111 -15.56 -11.89 -1.97
C ASP A 111 -14.88 -11.90 -0.59
N GLY A 112 -15.22 -10.94 0.28
CA GLY A 112 -14.69 -10.81 1.64
C GLY A 112 -13.19 -10.50 1.72
N PHE A 113 -12.57 -10.02 0.63
CA PHE A 113 -11.13 -9.74 0.58
C PHE A 113 -10.78 -8.42 -0.11
N HIS A 114 -11.43 -8.08 -1.22
CA HIS A 114 -11.20 -6.79 -1.87
C HIS A 114 -12.07 -5.70 -1.23
N ALA A 115 -11.66 -4.45 -1.33
CA ALA A 115 -12.46 -3.33 -0.85
C ALA A 115 -13.77 -3.23 -1.65
N SER A 116 -14.87 -2.95 -0.97
CA SER A 116 -16.12 -2.54 -1.61
C SER A 116 -16.03 -1.08 -2.09
N GLU A 117 -17.11 -0.57 -2.69
CA GLU A 117 -17.25 0.87 -2.95
C GLU A 117 -17.05 1.70 -1.67
N ALA A 118 -17.66 1.30 -0.56
CA ALA A 118 -17.51 1.99 0.72
C ALA A 118 -16.09 1.88 1.27
N GLY A 119 -15.43 0.73 1.08
CA GLY A 119 -14.02 0.54 1.43
C GLY A 119 -13.09 1.46 0.63
N TYR A 120 -13.30 1.58 -0.69
CA TYR A 120 -12.53 2.50 -1.53
C TYR A 120 -12.82 3.97 -1.21
N ARG A 121 -14.04 4.32 -0.82
CA ARG A 121 -14.38 5.67 -0.34
C ARG A 121 -13.60 6.01 0.93
N ALA A 122 -13.63 5.15 1.94
CA ALA A 122 -12.87 5.33 3.17
C ALA A 122 -11.35 5.42 2.90
N TRP A 123 -10.84 4.59 1.99
CA TRP A 123 -9.44 4.65 1.56
C TRP A 123 -9.08 5.98 0.90
N ALA A 124 -9.92 6.48 0.00
CA ALA A 124 -9.70 7.76 -0.68
C ALA A 124 -9.73 8.94 0.30
N GLU A 125 -10.72 8.98 1.20
CA GLU A 125 -10.83 9.99 2.27
C GLU A 125 -9.62 9.96 3.20
N HIS A 126 -9.11 8.77 3.52
CA HIS A 126 -7.93 8.60 4.37
C HIS A 126 -6.62 9.03 3.68
N LEU A 127 -6.52 8.86 2.36
CA LEU A 127 -5.33 9.23 1.60
C LEU A 127 -5.30 10.68 1.13
N VAL A 128 -6.43 11.38 1.05
CA VAL A 128 -6.49 12.71 0.44
C VAL A 128 -5.57 13.72 1.14
N GLY A 129 -5.46 13.68 2.47
CA GLY A 129 -4.52 14.52 3.23
C GLY A 129 -3.06 14.29 2.81
N PRO A 130 -2.53 13.05 2.99
CA PRO A 130 -1.19 12.69 2.51
C PRO A 130 -0.96 12.99 1.03
N VAL A 131 -1.96 12.82 0.17
CA VAL A 131 -1.86 13.14 -1.27
C VAL A 131 -1.75 14.64 -1.50
N LEU A 132 -2.55 15.48 -0.83
CA LEU A 132 -2.51 16.94 -1.01
C LEU A 132 -1.38 17.63 -0.22
N GLY A 133 -0.73 16.92 0.71
CA GLY A 133 0.32 17.49 1.55
C GLY A 133 -0.18 18.19 2.81
N ASN A 134 -1.39 17.84 3.26
CA ASN A 134 -2.04 18.36 4.46
C ASN A 134 -1.90 17.40 5.64
#